data_AF-A0A6L7CE79-F1
#
_entry.id   AF-A0A6L7CE79-F1
#
_cell.length_a   1.000
_cell.length_b   1.000
_cell.length_c   1.000
_cell.angle_alpha   90.00
_cell.angle_beta   90.00
_cell.angle_gamma   90.00
#
_symmetry.space_group_name_H-M   'P 1'
#
loop_
_entity.id
_entity.type
_entity.pdbx_description
1 polymer ?
#
loop_
_entity_poly.entity_id
_entity_poly.type
_entity_poly.pdbx_seq_one_letter_code
_entity_poly.pdbx_strand_id
1 'polypeptide(L)'
;MTNPLLTPFELPPFSKILPEHVVPAVTKALNDCRENVERVVAQGAPYTWENLCQPLAEVDDVLGRIFSPVSHLNSVKNSPELREAYEQTLPLLSEYSTWVGQHEGLYKAYRDLRDGDHYATLNTAQKKAVDNALRDFELSGIGLPKEKQQRYGEIATRLSELGNQYSNNVLDATMGWTKLVTDEAELAGMPESALAAAKAQAEAKELEGYLLTLDIPSYLPVMTYCDNQALREEMYRAYSTRASDQGPNAGKWDNSKVMEEILALRHELAQLLGFENYAFKSLATKMAENPQQVLDFLTDLAKRARPQGEKELAQLRAFAKAEFGVDELQPWDIAYYSEKQKQHLYSISDEQLRPYFPENKAVNGLFEVVKRIYGITAKERKDVDVWHPDVRFFELYDENNELRGSFYLDLYARENKRGGAWMDDCVGQMRKADGSLQKPVAYLTCNFNRPVNGKPALFTHDEVITLFHEFGHGLHHMLTRIETAGVSGISGVPWDAVELPSQFMENWC
;
A
#
# COMPACT_ATOMS: atom_id res chain seq x y z
N MET A 1 6.54 33.04 1.71
CA MET A 1 7.42 31.96 2.20
C MET A 1 7.76 31.05 1.02
N THR A 2 8.97 30.51 0.96
CA THR A 2 9.38 29.57 -0.10
C THR A 2 8.68 28.23 0.10
N ASN A 3 8.03 27.68 -0.93
CA ASN A 3 7.38 26.37 -0.84
C ASN A 3 8.47 25.27 -0.72
N PRO A 4 8.48 24.47 0.37
CA PRO A 4 9.53 23.48 0.62
C PRO A 4 9.52 22.33 -0.38
N LEU A 5 8.36 22.01 -0.99
CA LEU A 5 8.25 20.98 -2.03
C LEU A 5 8.89 21.43 -3.36
N LEU A 6 9.01 22.74 -3.59
CA LEU A 6 9.63 23.30 -4.80
C LEU A 6 11.11 23.61 -4.63
N THR A 7 11.67 23.35 -3.44
CA THR A 7 13.10 23.49 -3.17
C THR A 7 13.76 22.13 -3.32
N PRO A 8 14.93 21.99 -3.97
CA PRO A 8 15.62 20.70 -4.05
C PRO A 8 15.89 20.11 -2.65
N PHE A 9 15.54 18.84 -2.46
CA PHE A 9 15.84 18.07 -1.26
C PHE A 9 16.24 16.65 -1.64
N GLU A 10 17.09 15.99 -0.85
CA GLU A 10 17.49 14.59 -1.04
C GLU A 10 16.45 13.63 -0.45
N LEU A 11 15.98 13.92 0.76
CA LEU A 11 14.89 13.25 1.46
C LEU A 11 13.75 14.25 1.72
N PRO A 12 12.47 13.81 1.73
CA PRO A 12 11.35 14.73 1.90
C PRO A 12 11.41 15.53 3.21
N PRO A 13 11.17 16.85 3.18
CA PRO A 13 11.18 17.70 4.37
C PRO A 13 9.82 17.63 5.11
N PHE A 14 9.46 16.44 5.62
CA PHE A 14 8.13 16.13 6.16
C PHE A 14 7.61 17.16 7.17
N SER A 15 8.44 17.62 8.11
CA SER A 15 8.05 18.62 9.12
C SER A 15 7.65 19.99 8.54
N LYS A 16 8.03 20.28 7.29
CA LYS A 16 7.78 21.56 6.61
C LYS A 16 6.64 21.49 5.59
N ILE A 17 6.16 20.30 5.24
CA ILE A 17 5.05 20.14 4.30
C ILE A 17 3.76 20.55 5.03
N LEU A 18 3.07 21.55 4.48
CA LEU A 18 1.80 22.07 4.98
C LEU A 18 0.75 21.95 3.88
N PRO A 19 -0.55 21.83 4.22
CA PRO A 19 -1.62 21.69 3.21
C PRO A 19 -1.59 22.76 2.12
N GLU A 20 -1.32 24.02 2.47
CA GLU A 20 -1.25 25.14 1.52
C GLU A 20 -0.09 25.04 0.51
N HIS A 21 0.91 24.19 0.78
CA HIS A 21 2.03 23.95 -0.13
C HIS A 21 1.69 22.96 -1.25
N VAL A 22 0.70 22.09 -1.03
CA VAL A 22 0.44 20.91 -1.87
C VAL A 22 -0.01 21.30 -3.28
N VAL A 23 -1.15 21.99 -3.40
CA VAL A 23 -1.74 22.33 -4.70
C VAL A 23 -0.80 23.20 -5.55
N PRO A 24 -0.16 24.26 -5.01
CA PRO A 24 0.79 25.07 -5.78
C PRO A 24 2.02 24.27 -6.25
N ALA A 25 2.55 23.37 -5.43
CA ALA A 25 3.73 22.58 -5.80
C ALA A 25 3.42 21.57 -6.90
N VAL A 26 2.31 20.83 -6.76
CA VAL A 26 1.86 19.86 -7.77
C VAL A 26 1.54 20.58 -9.09
N THR A 27 0.81 21.70 -9.04
CA THR A 27 0.47 22.47 -10.25
C THR A 27 1.72 22.95 -11.00
N LYS A 28 2.72 23.48 -10.26
CA LYS A 28 4.00 23.90 -10.84
C LYS A 28 4.72 22.72 -11.50
N ALA A 29 4.83 21.59 -10.81
CA ALA A 29 5.51 20.40 -11.33
C ALA A 29 4.82 19.84 -12.58
N LEU A 30 3.49 19.81 -12.60
CA LEU A 30 2.71 19.40 -13.77
C LEU A 30 2.95 20.32 -14.97
N ASN A 31 2.99 21.63 -14.76
CA ASN A 31 3.31 22.59 -15.83
C ASN A 31 4.73 22.38 -16.35
N ASP A 32 5.71 22.19 -15.47
CA ASP A 32 7.10 21.92 -15.87
C ASP A 32 7.18 20.62 -16.71
N CYS A 33 6.41 19.59 -16.35
CA CYS A 33 6.33 18.37 -17.14
C CYS A 33 5.73 18.61 -18.53
N ARG A 34 4.62 19.37 -18.62
CA ARG A 34 3.99 19.74 -19.89
C ARG A 34 4.95 20.51 -20.80
N GLU A 35 5.59 21.55 -20.27
CA GLU A 35 6.58 22.35 -20.99
C GLU A 35 7.73 21.49 -21.51
N ASN A 36 8.19 20.54 -20.70
CA ASN A 36 9.27 19.64 -21.09
C ASN A 36 8.85 18.67 -22.20
N VAL A 37 7.63 18.11 -22.14
CA VAL A 37 7.06 17.28 -23.21
C VAL A 37 7.02 18.05 -24.53
N GLU A 38 6.46 19.26 -24.53
CA GLU A 38 6.39 20.09 -25.74
C GLU A 38 7.79 20.44 -26.27
N ARG A 39 8.72 20.74 -25.36
CA ARG A 39 10.12 21.04 -25.72
C ARG A 39 10.84 19.85 -26.36
N VAL A 40 10.69 18.63 -25.83
CA VAL A 40 11.35 17.44 -26.42
C VAL A 40 10.73 17.07 -27.75
N VAL A 41 9.40 17.15 -27.88
CA VAL A 41 8.70 16.87 -29.14
C VAL A 41 9.11 17.87 -30.22
N ALA A 42 9.21 19.16 -29.89
CA ALA A 42 9.59 20.22 -30.84
C ALA A 42 11.02 20.13 -31.40
N GLN A 43 11.90 19.33 -30.79
CA GLN A 43 13.26 19.11 -31.33
C GLN A 43 13.25 18.38 -32.69
N GLY A 44 12.24 17.53 -32.92
CA GLY A 44 12.12 16.72 -34.13
C GLY A 44 13.09 15.54 -34.19
N ALA A 45 12.81 14.60 -35.10
CA ALA A 45 13.64 13.41 -35.32
C ALA A 45 15.06 13.78 -35.85
N PRO A 46 16.09 12.95 -35.59
CA PRO A 46 16.02 11.63 -34.95
C PRO A 46 15.90 11.70 -33.42
N TYR A 47 14.95 10.92 -32.88
CA TYR A 47 14.79 10.77 -31.44
C TYR A 47 15.74 9.68 -30.91
N THR A 48 16.36 9.95 -29.76
CA THR A 48 17.27 9.07 -29.03
C THR A 48 16.83 8.98 -27.57
N TRP A 49 17.47 8.12 -26.77
CA TRP A 49 17.20 8.07 -25.33
C TRP A 49 17.47 9.43 -24.66
N GLU A 50 18.58 10.07 -25.04
CA GLU A 50 19.10 11.29 -24.40
C GLU A 50 18.26 12.52 -24.71
N ASN A 51 17.66 12.61 -25.90
CA ASN A 51 16.86 13.77 -26.30
C ASN A 51 15.35 13.61 -26.06
N LEU A 52 14.86 12.37 -25.87
CA LEU A 52 13.45 12.06 -25.63
C LEU A 52 13.21 11.48 -24.23
N CYS A 53 13.73 10.29 -23.93
CA CYS A 53 13.35 9.54 -22.73
C CYS A 53 13.98 10.09 -21.44
N GLN A 54 15.27 10.43 -21.46
CA GLN A 54 16.00 10.91 -20.28
C GLN A 54 15.42 12.22 -19.73
N PRO A 55 15.18 13.27 -20.54
CA PRO A 55 14.62 14.52 -20.02
C PRO A 55 13.20 14.35 -19.48
N LEU A 56 12.40 13.44 -20.06
CA LEU A 56 11.05 13.12 -19.55
C LEU A 56 11.13 12.41 -18.20
N ALA A 57 11.97 11.39 -18.09
CA ALA A 57 12.15 10.65 -16.84
C ALA A 57 12.61 11.57 -15.69
N GLU A 58 13.47 12.56 -15.95
CA GLU A 58 13.94 13.48 -14.93
C GLU A 58 12.89 14.51 -14.47
N VAL A 59 12.05 15.00 -15.37
CA VAL A 59 10.96 15.91 -14.97
C VAL A 59 9.84 15.16 -14.24
N ASP A 60 9.54 13.94 -14.68
CA ASP A 60 8.57 13.06 -14.00
C ASP A 60 9.08 12.65 -12.61
N ASP A 61 10.39 12.43 -12.44
CA ASP A 61 11.01 12.20 -11.12
C ASP A 61 10.78 13.39 -10.17
N VAL A 62 10.87 14.63 -10.66
CA VAL A 62 10.59 15.82 -9.84
C VAL A 62 9.13 15.84 -9.38
N LEU A 63 8.18 15.54 -10.27
CA LEU A 63 6.77 15.40 -9.90
C LEU A 63 6.57 14.30 -8.85
N GLY A 64 7.19 13.13 -9.06
CA GLY A 64 7.16 12.00 -8.12
C GLY A 64 7.71 12.37 -6.74
N ARG A 65 8.87 13.03 -6.68
CA ARG A 65 9.50 13.50 -5.44
C ARG A 65 8.65 14.52 -4.68
N ILE A 66 7.78 15.27 -5.37
CA ILE A 66 6.83 16.20 -4.76
C ILE A 66 5.58 15.47 -4.26
N PHE A 67 4.99 14.61 -5.11
CA PHE A 67 3.70 14.03 -4.82
C PHE A 67 3.77 12.80 -3.89
N SER A 68 4.83 11.99 -3.98
CA SER A 68 5.06 10.83 -3.11
C SER A 68 4.94 11.17 -1.61
N PRO A 69 5.67 12.18 -1.06
CA PRO A 69 5.52 12.51 0.35
C PRO A 69 4.14 13.10 0.72
N VAL A 70 3.44 13.75 -0.21
CA VAL A 70 2.07 14.25 0.01
C VAL A 70 1.09 13.08 0.11
N SER A 71 1.13 12.15 -0.85
CA SER A 71 0.32 10.92 -0.85
C SER A 71 0.61 10.06 0.39
N HIS A 72 1.88 9.96 0.76
CA HIS A 72 2.31 9.26 1.96
C HIS A 72 1.72 9.89 3.22
N LEU A 73 1.85 11.21 3.41
CA LEU A 73 1.24 11.93 4.54
C LEU A 73 -0.27 11.76 4.58
N ASN A 74 -0.96 11.79 3.43
CA ASN A 74 -2.40 11.54 3.36
C ASN A 74 -2.78 10.14 3.88
N SER A 75 -1.87 9.16 3.74
CA SER A 75 -2.07 7.78 4.19
C SER A 75 -1.68 7.53 5.65
N VAL A 76 -0.69 8.25 6.19
CA VAL A 76 -0.11 7.96 7.53
C VAL A 76 -0.34 9.04 8.59
N LYS A 77 -0.81 10.21 8.16
CA LYS A 77 -1.04 11.40 8.98
C LYS A 77 -2.17 12.23 8.37
N ASN A 78 -3.28 11.57 8.06
CA ASN A 78 -4.45 12.20 7.46
C ASN A 78 -4.99 13.33 8.36
N SER A 79 -5.48 14.42 7.76
CA SER A 79 -6.22 15.47 8.46
C SER A 79 -7.26 16.06 7.50
N PRO A 80 -8.31 16.74 7.97
CA PRO A 80 -9.27 17.40 7.09
C PRO A 80 -8.60 18.34 6.09
N GLU A 81 -7.64 19.15 6.54
CA GLU A 81 -6.94 20.14 5.71
C GLU A 81 -6.01 19.47 4.68
N LEU A 82 -5.26 18.45 5.09
CA LEU A 82 -4.40 17.70 4.17
C LEU A 82 -5.23 16.91 3.15
N ARG A 83 -6.34 16.31 3.59
CA ARG A 83 -7.27 15.57 2.75
C ARG A 83 -7.88 16.47 1.68
N GLU A 84 -8.35 17.66 2.06
CA GLU A 84 -8.86 18.66 1.12
C GLU A 84 -7.80 19.09 0.10
N ALA A 85 -6.57 19.36 0.57
CA ALA A 85 -5.47 19.73 -0.31
C ALA A 85 -5.08 18.60 -1.28
N TYR A 86 -5.05 17.35 -0.79
CA TYR A 86 -4.80 16.15 -1.61
C TYR A 86 -5.90 15.94 -2.65
N GLU A 87 -7.17 16.05 -2.26
CA GLU A 87 -8.33 15.91 -3.15
C GLU A 87 -8.29 16.90 -4.32
N GLN A 88 -7.90 18.14 -4.08
CA GLN A 88 -7.74 19.15 -5.13
C GLN A 88 -6.65 18.80 -6.17
N THR A 89 -5.69 17.92 -5.83
CA THR A 89 -4.65 17.49 -6.78
C THR A 89 -5.08 16.33 -7.67
N LEU A 90 -6.07 15.54 -7.27
CA LEU A 90 -6.47 14.33 -8.00
C LEU A 90 -6.97 14.62 -9.43
N PRO A 91 -7.83 15.64 -9.66
CA PRO A 91 -8.23 16.00 -11.01
C PRO A 91 -7.06 16.51 -11.85
N LEU A 92 -6.15 17.29 -11.26
CA LEU A 92 -4.97 17.83 -11.95
C LEU A 92 -4.04 16.71 -12.44
N LEU A 93 -3.77 15.73 -11.58
CA LEU A 93 -2.95 14.56 -11.90
C LEU A 93 -3.63 13.67 -12.96
N SER A 94 -4.94 13.47 -12.85
CA SER A 94 -5.72 12.66 -13.80
C SER A 94 -5.78 13.31 -15.18
N GLU A 95 -5.96 14.63 -15.23
CA GLU A 95 -5.91 15.42 -16.46
C GLU A 95 -4.52 15.37 -17.10
N TYR A 96 -3.45 15.55 -16.30
CA TYR A 96 -2.08 15.43 -16.81
C TYR A 96 -1.78 14.03 -17.35
N SER A 97 -2.10 12.98 -16.59
CA SER A 97 -1.89 11.58 -17.00
C SER A 97 -2.64 11.24 -18.29
N THR A 98 -3.90 11.71 -18.41
CA THR A 98 -4.69 11.55 -19.64
C THR A 98 -4.04 12.31 -20.80
N TRP A 99 -3.67 13.57 -20.59
CA TRP A 99 -3.05 14.40 -21.62
C TRP A 99 -1.74 13.78 -22.13
N VAL A 100 -0.83 13.38 -21.24
CA VAL A 100 0.46 12.81 -21.63
C VAL A 100 0.25 11.47 -22.33
N GLY A 101 -0.64 10.61 -21.82
CA GLY A 101 -0.96 9.31 -22.41
C GLY A 101 -1.73 9.39 -23.74
N GLN A 102 -2.28 10.56 -24.09
CA GLN A 102 -2.98 10.81 -25.36
C GLN A 102 -2.28 11.87 -26.22
N HIS A 103 -1.03 12.22 -25.89
CA HIS A 103 -0.28 13.21 -26.62
C HIS A 103 0.27 12.65 -27.94
N GLU A 104 -0.34 13.02 -29.07
CA GLU A 104 0.02 12.50 -30.40
C GLU A 104 1.48 12.74 -30.81
N GLY A 105 2.02 13.93 -30.56
CA GLY A 105 3.41 14.26 -30.87
C GLY A 105 4.41 13.39 -30.11
N LEU A 106 4.20 13.21 -28.81
CA LEU A 106 4.99 12.35 -27.95
C LEU A 106 4.88 10.87 -28.35
N TYR A 107 3.68 10.36 -28.62
CA TYR A 107 3.49 9.00 -29.12
C TYR A 107 4.27 8.76 -30.41
N LYS A 108 4.20 9.70 -31.38
CA LYS A 108 4.98 9.64 -32.62
C LYS A 108 6.48 9.65 -32.35
N ALA A 109 6.96 10.48 -31.41
CA ALA A 109 8.37 10.51 -31.04
C ALA A 109 8.85 9.16 -30.45
N TYR A 110 8.05 8.52 -29.60
CA TYR A 110 8.35 7.18 -29.08
C TYR A 110 8.32 6.10 -30.18
N ARG A 111 7.39 6.20 -31.14
CA ARG A 111 7.34 5.32 -32.31
C ARG A 111 8.57 5.49 -33.20
N ASP A 112 8.95 6.72 -33.49
CA ASP A 112 10.14 7.06 -34.28
C ASP A 112 11.42 6.52 -33.61
N LEU A 113 11.56 6.69 -32.29
CA LEU A 113 12.64 6.07 -31.54
C LEU A 113 12.61 4.55 -31.69
N ARG A 114 11.46 3.92 -31.45
CA ARG A 114 11.26 2.46 -31.44
C ARG A 114 11.52 1.79 -32.79
N ASP A 115 11.12 2.46 -33.87
CA ASP A 115 11.21 1.97 -35.24
C ASP A 115 12.53 2.37 -35.93
N GLY A 116 13.29 3.31 -35.35
CA GLY A 116 14.56 3.80 -35.87
C GLY A 116 15.81 3.07 -35.35
N ASP A 117 16.96 3.42 -35.93
CA ASP A 117 18.25 2.77 -35.65
C ASP A 117 18.72 2.95 -34.18
N HIS A 118 18.31 4.05 -33.53
CA HIS A 118 18.68 4.34 -32.14
C HIS A 118 18.07 3.37 -31.13
N TYR A 119 16.94 2.71 -31.43
CA TYR A 119 16.40 1.68 -30.54
C TYR A 119 17.36 0.48 -30.42
N ALA A 120 18.04 0.11 -31.51
CA ALA A 120 18.96 -1.03 -31.50
C ALA A 120 20.11 -0.84 -30.49
N THR A 121 20.56 0.41 -30.29
CA THR A 121 21.65 0.77 -29.37
C THR A 121 21.23 0.81 -27.91
N LEU A 122 19.93 0.83 -27.61
CA LEU A 122 19.41 0.84 -26.23
C LEU A 122 19.71 -0.47 -25.51
N ASN A 123 20.01 -0.36 -24.21
CA ASN A 123 20.12 -1.52 -23.34
C ASN A 123 18.74 -2.14 -23.05
N THR A 124 18.71 -3.32 -22.44
CA THR A 124 17.46 -4.07 -22.16
C THR A 124 16.45 -3.25 -21.34
N ALA A 125 16.90 -2.52 -20.32
CA ALA A 125 16.02 -1.74 -19.46
C ALA A 125 15.41 -0.54 -20.21
N GLN A 126 16.22 0.17 -21.00
CA GLN A 126 15.77 1.27 -21.84
C GLN A 126 14.77 0.79 -22.91
N LYS A 127 15.04 -0.35 -23.57
CA LYS A 127 14.11 -0.97 -24.53
C LYS A 127 12.77 -1.29 -23.87
N LYS A 128 12.81 -1.92 -22.69
CA LYS A 128 11.61 -2.26 -21.93
C LYS A 128 10.82 -1.02 -21.51
N ALA A 129 11.49 0.06 -21.11
CA ALA A 129 10.83 1.32 -20.78
C ALA A 129 10.13 1.94 -22.00
N VAL A 130 10.78 1.96 -23.17
CA VAL A 130 10.17 2.43 -24.43
C VAL A 130 8.97 1.57 -24.82
N ASP A 131 9.10 0.24 -24.74
CA ASP A 131 8.02 -0.69 -25.09
C ASP A 131 6.81 -0.55 -24.13
N ASN A 132 7.09 -0.40 -22.83
CA ASN A 132 6.04 -0.15 -21.83
C ASN A 132 5.35 1.19 -22.08
N ALA A 133 6.10 2.26 -22.36
CA ALA A 133 5.52 3.57 -22.67
C ALA A 133 4.56 3.47 -23.88
N LEU A 134 4.99 2.84 -24.98
CA LEU A 134 4.14 2.63 -26.16
C LEU A 134 2.88 1.82 -25.86
N ARG A 135 2.98 0.74 -25.08
CA ARG A 135 1.81 0.00 -24.58
C ARG A 135 0.88 0.91 -23.78
N ASP A 136 1.44 1.74 -22.90
CA ASP A 136 0.67 2.56 -21.98
C ASP A 136 -0.02 3.74 -22.70
N PHE A 137 0.53 4.23 -23.81
CA PHE A 137 -0.19 5.13 -24.75
C PHE A 137 -1.45 4.46 -25.32
N GLU A 138 -1.35 3.20 -25.78
CA GLU A 138 -2.51 2.45 -26.30
C GLU A 138 -3.55 2.22 -25.20
N LEU A 139 -3.10 1.85 -24.00
CA LEU A 139 -3.98 1.66 -22.83
C LEU A 139 -4.56 2.97 -22.29
N SER A 140 -4.02 4.12 -22.69
CA SER A 140 -4.55 5.45 -22.42
C SER A 140 -5.51 5.95 -23.52
N GLY A 141 -5.72 5.15 -24.57
CA GLY A 141 -6.66 5.45 -25.63
C GLY A 141 -6.11 6.40 -26.70
N ILE A 142 -4.80 6.48 -26.92
CA ILE A 142 -4.21 7.31 -27.99
C ILE A 142 -4.83 7.00 -29.37
N GLY A 143 -5.19 5.75 -29.64
CA GLY A 143 -5.82 5.33 -30.89
C GLY A 143 -7.32 5.64 -31.01
N LEU A 144 -7.95 6.18 -29.96
CA LEU A 144 -9.37 6.51 -29.97
C LEU A 144 -9.67 7.82 -30.73
N PRO A 145 -10.87 7.95 -31.33
CA PRO A 145 -11.37 9.25 -31.80
C PRO A 145 -11.42 10.28 -30.67
N LYS A 146 -11.27 11.57 -31.00
CA LYS A 146 -11.19 12.68 -30.01
C LYS A 146 -12.34 12.70 -29.00
N GLU A 147 -13.56 12.41 -29.43
CA GLU A 147 -14.73 12.34 -28.54
C GLU A 147 -14.60 11.21 -27.49
N LYS A 148 -14.06 10.05 -27.90
CA LYS A 148 -13.81 8.92 -26.99
C LYS A 148 -12.59 9.15 -26.10
N GLN A 149 -11.58 9.88 -26.58
CA GLN A 149 -10.44 10.32 -25.76
C GLN A 149 -10.89 11.22 -24.61
N GLN A 150 -11.77 12.19 -24.91
CA GLN A 150 -12.38 13.04 -23.87
C GLN A 150 -13.15 12.20 -22.85
N ARG A 151 -13.99 11.27 -23.30
CA ARG A 151 -14.75 10.40 -22.41
C ARG A 151 -13.84 9.52 -21.53
N TYR A 152 -12.74 9.00 -22.09
CA TYR A 152 -11.73 8.27 -21.32
C TYR A 152 -11.18 9.15 -20.17
N GLY A 153 -10.84 10.41 -20.46
CA GLY A 153 -10.34 11.35 -19.46
C GLY A 153 -11.34 11.63 -18.34
N GLU A 154 -12.61 11.86 -18.68
CA GLU A 154 -13.69 12.04 -17.69
C GLU A 154 -13.82 10.83 -16.77
N ILE A 155 -13.77 9.61 -17.34
CA ILE A 155 -13.85 8.37 -16.56
C ILE A 155 -12.62 8.21 -15.66
N ALA A 156 -11.42 8.47 -16.18
CA ALA A 156 -10.17 8.34 -15.42
C ALA A 156 -10.15 9.28 -14.21
N THR A 157 -10.53 10.54 -14.39
CA THR A 157 -10.68 11.52 -13.30
C THR A 157 -11.70 11.06 -12.27
N ARG A 158 -12.89 10.63 -12.72
CA ARG A 158 -13.95 10.19 -11.80
C ARG A 158 -13.56 8.94 -11.00
N LEU A 159 -12.86 7.98 -11.62
CA LEU A 159 -12.33 6.80 -10.94
C LEU A 159 -11.29 7.16 -9.86
N SER A 160 -10.46 8.18 -10.11
CA SER A 160 -9.48 8.69 -9.13
C SER A 160 -10.18 9.28 -7.90
N GLU A 161 -11.18 10.14 -8.12
CA GLU A 161 -12.02 10.72 -7.05
C GLU A 161 -12.73 9.64 -6.22
N LEU A 162 -13.39 8.69 -6.90
CA LEU A 162 -14.12 7.60 -6.24
C LEU A 162 -13.19 6.68 -5.43
N GLY A 163 -11.97 6.41 -5.92
CA GLY A 163 -10.97 5.62 -5.19
C GLY A 163 -10.52 6.29 -3.89
N ASN A 164 -10.30 7.61 -3.93
CA ASN A 164 -10.00 8.39 -2.74
C ASN A 164 -11.19 8.45 -1.77
N GLN A 165 -12.41 8.70 -2.28
CA GLN A 165 -13.64 8.68 -1.48
C GLN A 165 -13.83 7.33 -0.79
N TYR A 166 -13.66 6.22 -1.51
CA TYR A 166 -13.76 4.88 -0.95
C TYR A 166 -12.81 4.69 0.25
N SER A 167 -11.56 5.09 0.08
CA SER A 167 -10.51 4.95 1.10
C SER A 167 -10.80 5.82 2.33
N ASN A 168 -11.21 7.07 2.13
CA ASN A 168 -11.60 7.98 3.21
C ASN A 168 -12.80 7.46 3.99
N ASN A 169 -13.83 6.94 3.29
CA ASN A 169 -14.99 6.33 3.93
C ASN A 169 -14.63 5.13 4.81
N VAL A 170 -13.69 4.27 4.37
CA VAL A 170 -13.22 3.13 5.18
C VAL A 170 -12.44 3.60 6.41
N LEU A 171 -11.57 4.59 6.27
CA LEU A 171 -10.83 5.18 7.38
C LEU A 171 -11.78 5.80 8.40
N ASP A 172 -12.70 6.64 7.95
CA ASP A 172 -13.67 7.33 8.80
C ASP A 172 -14.64 6.34 9.47
N ALA A 173 -15.08 5.29 8.77
CA ALA A 173 -15.90 4.24 9.36
C ALA A 173 -15.17 3.42 10.42
N THR A 174 -13.85 3.21 10.27
CA THR A 174 -13.02 2.51 11.26
C THR A 174 -12.84 3.38 12.51
N MET A 175 -12.53 4.67 12.34
CA MET A 175 -12.38 5.63 13.44
C MET A 175 -13.71 6.02 14.10
N GLY A 176 -14.80 5.95 13.35
CA GLY A 176 -16.14 6.38 13.76
C GLY A 176 -16.87 5.43 14.71
N TRP A 177 -16.25 4.30 15.07
CA TRP A 177 -16.80 3.35 16.03
C TRP A 177 -15.85 3.19 17.21
N THR A 178 -16.39 3.30 18.42
CA THR A 178 -15.69 2.96 19.65
C THR A 178 -16.66 2.32 20.64
N LYS A 179 -16.12 1.49 21.54
CA LYS A 179 -16.86 0.93 22.67
C LYS A 179 -16.07 1.16 23.94
N LEU A 180 -16.62 1.98 24.84
CA LEU A 180 -16.08 2.14 26.19
C LEU A 180 -16.66 1.03 27.08
N VAL A 181 -15.78 0.26 27.68
CA VAL A 181 -16.11 -0.79 28.66
C VAL A 181 -15.59 -0.36 30.02
N THR A 182 -16.49 -0.17 30.98
CA THR A 182 -16.14 0.26 32.35
C THR A 182 -16.09 -0.89 33.35
N ASP A 183 -16.80 -1.98 33.08
CA ASP A 183 -16.72 -3.22 33.84
C ASP A 183 -15.68 -4.15 33.21
N GLU A 184 -14.54 -4.34 33.90
CA GLU A 184 -13.47 -5.23 33.45
C GLU A 184 -13.93 -6.69 33.29
N ALA A 185 -14.98 -7.11 34.00
CA ALA A 185 -15.53 -8.46 33.87
C ALA A 185 -16.08 -8.74 32.46
N GLU A 186 -16.54 -7.71 31.73
CA GLU A 186 -16.98 -7.86 30.34
C GLU A 186 -15.82 -8.17 29.37
N LEU A 187 -14.57 -7.97 29.81
CA LEU A 187 -13.34 -8.22 29.05
C LEU A 187 -12.63 -9.51 29.48
N ALA A 188 -13.30 -10.40 30.22
CA ALA A 188 -12.74 -11.68 30.64
C ALA A 188 -12.12 -12.43 29.45
N GLY A 189 -10.97 -13.06 29.68
CA GLY A 189 -10.20 -13.80 28.67
C GLY A 189 -9.25 -12.94 27.82
N MET A 190 -9.42 -11.61 27.78
CA MET A 190 -8.54 -10.71 27.03
C MET A 190 -7.09 -10.72 27.57
N PRO A 191 -6.07 -10.71 26.70
CA PRO A 191 -4.69 -10.58 27.11
C PRO A 191 -4.39 -9.29 27.86
N GLU A 192 -3.47 -9.33 28.84
CA GLU A 192 -3.02 -8.14 29.60
C GLU A 192 -2.52 -7.03 28.66
N SER A 193 -1.82 -7.41 27.59
CA SER A 193 -1.32 -6.50 26.56
C SER A 193 -2.44 -5.73 25.86
N ALA A 194 -3.53 -6.42 25.48
CA ALA A 194 -4.69 -5.81 24.85
C ALA A 194 -5.50 -4.94 25.84
N LEU A 195 -5.66 -5.38 27.08
CA LEU A 195 -6.29 -4.60 28.15
C LEU A 195 -5.52 -3.29 28.42
N ALA A 196 -4.19 -3.38 28.53
CA ALA A 196 -3.34 -2.21 28.72
C ALA A 196 -3.43 -1.23 27.54
N ALA A 197 -3.48 -1.74 26.30
CA ALA A 197 -3.67 -0.91 25.12
C ALA A 197 -5.03 -0.21 25.11
N ALA A 198 -6.11 -0.93 25.39
CA ALA A 198 -7.46 -0.37 25.46
C ALA A 198 -7.60 0.68 26.59
N LYS A 199 -6.97 0.44 27.73
CA LYS A 199 -6.91 1.42 28.83
C LYS A 199 -6.14 2.68 28.44
N ALA A 200 -4.97 2.53 27.82
CA ALA A 200 -4.19 3.66 27.33
C ALA A 200 -4.94 4.46 26.24
N GLN A 201 -5.79 3.80 25.44
CA GLN A 201 -6.67 4.49 24.49
C GLN A 201 -7.78 5.28 25.19
N ALA A 202 -8.38 4.74 26.25
CA ALA A 202 -9.36 5.46 27.05
C ALA A 202 -8.74 6.70 27.71
N GLU A 203 -7.58 6.53 28.35
CA GLU A 203 -6.82 7.61 29.00
C GLU A 203 -6.43 8.72 28.01
N ALA A 204 -6.00 8.36 26.79
CA ALA A 204 -5.68 9.32 25.74
C ALA A 204 -6.89 10.14 25.27
N LYS A 205 -8.12 9.65 25.49
CA LYS A 205 -9.38 10.36 25.22
C LYS A 205 -10.03 10.92 26.50
N GLU A 206 -9.30 10.94 27.61
CA GLU A 206 -9.80 11.42 28.91
C GLU A 206 -11.05 10.65 29.39
N LEU A 207 -11.14 9.36 29.06
CA LEU A 207 -12.21 8.44 29.46
C LEU A 207 -11.71 7.46 30.52
N GLU A 208 -12.58 7.12 31.49
CA GLU A 208 -12.32 6.08 32.48
C GLU A 208 -12.83 4.72 31.97
N GLY A 209 -11.95 3.72 31.94
CA GLY A 209 -12.26 2.36 31.51
C GLY A 209 -11.33 1.85 30.40
N TYR A 210 -11.87 1.03 29.51
CA TYR A 210 -11.17 0.41 28.39
C TYR A 210 -11.86 0.80 27.09
N LEU A 211 -11.15 1.46 26.17
CA LEU A 211 -11.69 1.92 24.90
C LEU A 211 -11.28 0.96 23.78
N LEU A 212 -12.27 0.27 23.21
CA LEU A 212 -12.10 -0.63 22.07
C LEU A 212 -12.42 0.11 20.76
N THR A 213 -11.66 -0.19 19.71
CA THR A 213 -11.82 0.38 18.34
C THR A 213 -11.88 -0.74 17.29
N LEU A 214 -12.07 -0.36 16.02
CA LEU A 214 -12.06 -1.30 14.89
C LEU A 214 -10.68 -1.47 14.24
N ASP A 215 -9.64 -0.82 14.77
CA ASP A 215 -8.27 -1.08 14.33
C ASP A 215 -7.89 -2.52 14.67
N ILE A 216 -7.17 -3.20 13.77
CA ILE A 216 -6.82 -4.61 13.93
C ILE A 216 -6.21 -4.95 15.29
N PRO A 217 -5.27 -4.14 15.84
CA PRO A 217 -4.72 -4.38 17.19
C PRO A 217 -5.74 -4.34 18.33
N SER A 218 -6.89 -3.68 18.16
CA SER A 218 -7.99 -3.68 19.14
C SER A 218 -9.06 -4.72 18.82
N TYR A 219 -9.42 -4.88 17.54
CA TYR A 219 -10.45 -5.80 17.08
C TYR A 219 -10.06 -7.27 17.26
N LEU A 220 -8.87 -7.66 16.79
CA LEU A 220 -8.47 -9.06 16.73
C LEU A 220 -8.36 -9.70 18.12
N PRO A 221 -7.79 -9.05 19.17
CA PRO A 221 -7.77 -9.65 20.49
C PRO A 221 -9.16 -9.93 21.06
N VAL A 222 -10.16 -9.08 20.79
CA VAL A 222 -11.54 -9.33 21.22
C VAL A 222 -12.12 -10.56 20.53
N MET A 223 -11.95 -10.66 19.22
CA MET A 223 -12.46 -11.80 18.44
C MET A 223 -11.79 -13.13 18.81
N THR A 224 -10.53 -13.09 19.22
CA THR A 224 -9.73 -14.29 19.49
C THR A 224 -9.79 -14.74 20.94
N TYR A 225 -9.91 -13.82 21.91
CA TYR A 225 -9.69 -14.15 23.33
C TYR A 225 -10.82 -13.77 24.28
N CYS A 226 -11.66 -12.79 23.93
CA CYS A 226 -12.69 -12.32 24.85
C CYS A 226 -13.77 -13.39 25.05
N ASP A 227 -14.00 -13.81 26.30
CA ASP A 227 -14.99 -14.83 26.64
C ASP A 227 -16.44 -14.32 26.46
N ASN A 228 -16.65 -13.00 26.48
CA ASN A 228 -17.95 -12.36 26.26
C ASN A 228 -18.39 -12.44 24.79
N GLN A 229 -19.23 -13.42 24.47
CA GLN A 229 -19.75 -13.62 23.12
C GLN A 229 -20.54 -12.42 22.58
N ALA A 230 -21.32 -11.73 23.41
CA ALA A 230 -22.10 -10.57 22.98
C ALA A 230 -21.19 -9.42 22.52
N LEU A 231 -20.07 -9.21 23.21
CA LEU A 231 -19.07 -8.23 22.80
C LEU A 231 -18.37 -8.64 21.49
N ARG A 232 -18.03 -9.93 21.32
CA ARG A 232 -17.51 -10.44 20.03
C ARG A 232 -18.50 -10.23 18.88
N GLU A 233 -19.79 -10.50 19.12
CA GLU A 233 -20.85 -10.26 18.13
C GLU A 233 -20.95 -8.78 17.76
N GLU A 234 -21.00 -7.88 18.76
CA GLU A 234 -21.09 -6.43 18.56
C GLU A 234 -19.91 -5.92 17.70
N MET A 235 -18.68 -6.31 18.06
CA MET A 235 -17.49 -5.91 17.32
C MET A 235 -17.42 -6.52 15.92
N TYR A 236 -17.76 -7.80 15.78
CA TYR A 236 -17.82 -8.47 14.48
C TYR A 236 -18.76 -7.76 13.52
N ARG A 237 -19.97 -7.42 13.98
CA ARG A 237 -20.96 -6.70 13.18
C ARG A 237 -20.44 -5.31 12.81
N ALA A 238 -19.94 -4.56 13.78
CA ALA A 238 -19.37 -3.23 13.54
C ALA A 238 -18.22 -3.26 12.51
N TYR A 239 -17.32 -4.23 12.61
CA TYR A 239 -16.19 -4.40 11.70
C TYR A 239 -16.61 -4.82 10.29
N SER A 240 -17.53 -5.79 10.19
CA SER A 240 -17.96 -6.40 8.92
C SER A 240 -18.90 -5.50 8.13
N THR A 241 -19.51 -4.49 8.76
CA THR A 241 -20.41 -3.52 8.12
C THR A 241 -19.79 -2.12 8.03
N ARG A 242 -18.47 -1.98 8.16
CA ARG A 242 -17.80 -0.68 7.97
C ARG A 242 -18.06 -0.14 6.58
N ALA A 243 -18.27 1.18 6.51
CA ALA A 243 -18.49 1.90 5.25
C ALA A 243 -19.62 1.29 4.40
N SER A 244 -20.72 0.87 5.04
CA SER A 244 -21.87 0.25 4.39
C SER A 244 -23.19 0.91 4.80
N ASP A 245 -24.27 0.48 4.16
CA ASP A 245 -25.66 0.78 4.51
C ASP A 245 -26.14 0.03 5.77
N GLN A 246 -25.27 -0.77 6.41
CA GLN A 246 -25.59 -1.58 7.59
C GLN A 246 -24.72 -1.23 8.81
N GLY A 247 -25.19 -1.64 9.98
CA GLY A 247 -24.47 -1.54 11.25
C GLY A 247 -24.59 -0.19 11.97
N PRO A 248 -23.70 0.08 12.95
CA PRO A 248 -23.86 1.20 13.90
C PRO A 248 -23.77 2.58 13.25
N ASN A 249 -23.12 2.68 12.09
CA ASN A 249 -22.94 3.92 11.32
C ASN A 249 -23.56 3.82 9.91
N ALA A 250 -24.61 3.01 9.75
CA ALA A 250 -25.30 2.75 8.49
C ALA A 250 -25.57 4.02 7.69
N GLY A 251 -25.15 4.03 6.42
CA GLY A 251 -25.43 5.11 5.47
C GLY A 251 -24.55 6.37 5.63
N LYS A 252 -23.75 6.51 6.70
CA LYS A 252 -22.92 7.70 6.94
C LYS A 252 -21.71 7.78 6.01
N TRP A 253 -21.04 6.64 5.81
CA TRP A 253 -19.85 6.49 4.96
C TRP A 253 -20.02 5.33 3.97
N ASP A 254 -21.25 5.16 3.46
CA ASP A 254 -21.60 4.01 2.63
C ASP A 254 -20.88 4.01 1.28
N ASN A 255 -20.11 2.95 1.03
CA ASN A 255 -19.37 2.74 -0.21
C ASN A 255 -20.17 1.96 -1.27
N SER A 256 -21.41 1.53 -1.01
CA SER A 256 -22.20 0.74 -1.97
C SER A 256 -22.36 1.44 -3.32
N LYS A 257 -22.79 2.72 -3.31
CA LYS A 257 -22.93 3.51 -4.55
C LYS A 257 -21.59 3.89 -5.17
N VAL A 258 -20.56 4.10 -4.36
CA VAL A 258 -19.19 4.33 -4.83
C VAL A 258 -18.68 3.12 -5.61
N MET A 259 -18.86 1.90 -5.07
CA MET A 259 -18.47 0.65 -5.73
C MET A 259 -19.27 0.38 -7.01
N GLU A 260 -20.59 0.60 -6.99
CA GLU A 260 -21.44 0.47 -8.19
C GLU A 260 -20.93 1.38 -9.33
N GLU A 261 -20.63 2.65 -9.01
CA GLU A 261 -20.13 3.62 -10.00
C GLU A 261 -18.73 3.23 -10.50
N ILE A 262 -17.82 2.81 -9.61
CA ILE A 262 -16.49 2.31 -10.00
C ILE A 262 -16.60 1.14 -10.98
N LEU A 263 -17.47 0.17 -10.71
CA LEU A 263 -17.64 -1.01 -11.56
C LEU A 263 -18.22 -0.64 -12.94
N ALA A 264 -19.22 0.24 -12.97
CA ALA A 264 -19.81 0.74 -14.21
C ALA A 264 -18.77 1.48 -15.07
N LEU A 265 -18.04 2.40 -14.46
CA LEU A 265 -16.99 3.20 -15.12
C LEU A 265 -15.82 2.34 -15.60
N ARG A 266 -15.38 1.35 -14.82
CA ARG A 266 -14.34 0.39 -15.23
C ARG A 266 -14.79 -0.46 -16.42
N HIS A 267 -16.06 -0.88 -16.45
CA HIS A 267 -16.61 -1.61 -17.59
C HIS A 267 -16.67 -0.72 -18.85
N GLU A 268 -17.19 0.51 -18.73
CA GLU A 268 -17.24 1.47 -19.83
C GLU A 268 -15.83 1.78 -20.38
N LEU A 269 -14.86 2.05 -19.50
CA LEU A 269 -13.46 2.31 -19.88
C LEU A 269 -12.84 1.14 -20.65
N ALA A 270 -13.11 -0.09 -20.21
CA ALA A 270 -12.62 -1.29 -20.91
C ALA A 270 -13.22 -1.38 -22.32
N GLN A 271 -14.53 -1.18 -22.45
CA GLN A 271 -15.21 -1.20 -23.75
C GLN A 271 -14.74 -0.08 -24.69
N LEU A 272 -14.48 1.12 -24.16
CA LEU A 272 -13.92 2.23 -24.94
C LEU A 272 -12.59 1.84 -25.59
N LEU A 273 -11.73 1.13 -24.85
CA LEU A 273 -10.44 0.63 -25.30
C LEU A 273 -10.52 -0.66 -26.14
N GLY A 274 -11.72 -1.20 -26.37
CA GLY A 274 -11.92 -2.42 -27.17
C GLY A 274 -11.73 -3.74 -26.41
N PHE A 275 -11.65 -3.70 -25.08
CA PHE A 275 -11.68 -4.90 -24.24
C PHE A 275 -13.11 -5.32 -23.92
N GLU A 276 -13.34 -6.62 -23.73
CA GLU A 276 -14.66 -7.16 -23.36
C GLU A 276 -15.10 -6.69 -21.96
N ASN A 277 -14.16 -6.64 -21.01
CA ASN A 277 -14.38 -6.19 -19.66
C ASN A 277 -13.06 -5.74 -19.01
N TYR A 278 -13.15 -5.18 -17.80
CA TYR A 278 -11.99 -4.60 -17.10
C TYR A 278 -10.92 -5.64 -16.70
N ALA A 279 -11.28 -6.93 -16.55
CA ALA A 279 -10.28 -7.96 -16.26
C ALA A 279 -9.30 -8.12 -17.43
N PHE A 280 -9.80 -8.16 -18.68
CA PHE A 280 -8.92 -8.17 -19.86
C PHE A 280 -8.02 -6.93 -19.93
N LYS A 281 -8.57 -5.74 -19.68
CA LYS A 281 -7.78 -4.49 -19.63
C LYS A 281 -6.70 -4.57 -18.54
N SER A 282 -7.05 -5.07 -17.36
CA SER A 282 -6.14 -5.22 -16.22
C SER A 282 -5.01 -6.21 -16.49
N LEU A 283 -5.28 -7.27 -17.25
CA LEU A 283 -4.30 -8.30 -17.60
C LEU A 283 -3.31 -7.86 -18.68
N ALA A 284 -3.60 -6.82 -19.47
CA ALA A 284 -2.71 -6.32 -20.52
C ALA A 284 -1.32 -5.86 -20.01
N THR A 285 -1.18 -5.65 -18.70
CA THR A 285 0.09 -5.29 -18.05
C THR A 285 0.61 -6.37 -17.08
N LYS A 286 -0.03 -7.55 -17.04
CA LYS A 286 0.24 -8.65 -16.12
C LYS A 286 0.85 -9.86 -16.85
N MET A 287 1.27 -10.89 -16.10
CA MET A 287 1.78 -12.14 -16.66
C MET A 287 0.65 -13.07 -17.12
N ALA A 288 -0.45 -13.13 -16.38
CA ALA A 288 -1.60 -13.95 -16.76
C ALA A 288 -2.19 -13.48 -18.09
N GLU A 289 -2.43 -14.42 -19.00
CA GLU A 289 -2.73 -14.12 -20.40
C GLU A 289 -4.19 -13.73 -20.62
N ASN A 290 -5.10 -14.29 -19.83
CA ASN A 290 -6.53 -14.05 -19.95
C ASN A 290 -7.30 -14.35 -18.63
N PRO A 291 -8.54 -13.84 -18.48
CA PRO A 291 -9.31 -14.05 -17.25
C PRO A 291 -9.65 -15.51 -16.96
N GLN A 292 -9.79 -16.37 -17.98
CA GLN A 292 -10.09 -17.78 -17.78
C GLN A 292 -8.94 -18.50 -17.07
N GLN A 293 -7.68 -18.22 -17.45
CA GLN A 293 -6.51 -18.76 -16.77
C GLN A 293 -6.51 -18.43 -15.26
N VAL A 294 -6.87 -17.19 -14.91
CA VAL A 294 -6.97 -16.74 -13.51
C VAL A 294 -8.09 -17.50 -12.79
N LEU A 295 -9.27 -17.61 -13.40
CA LEU A 295 -10.42 -18.31 -12.82
C LEU A 295 -10.15 -19.81 -12.64
N ASP A 296 -9.50 -20.45 -13.62
CA ASP A 296 -9.14 -21.86 -13.57
C ASP A 296 -8.16 -22.14 -12.43
N PHE A 297 -7.13 -21.30 -12.29
CA PHE A 297 -6.16 -21.39 -11.20
C PHE A 297 -6.83 -21.25 -9.82
N LEU A 298 -7.66 -20.20 -9.63
CA LEU A 298 -8.35 -19.96 -8.36
C LEU A 298 -9.37 -21.06 -8.04
N THR A 299 -10.08 -21.57 -9.05
CA THR A 299 -11.07 -22.62 -8.87
C THR A 299 -10.41 -23.97 -8.57
N ASP A 300 -9.28 -24.30 -9.19
CA ASP A 300 -8.50 -25.50 -8.87
C ASP A 300 -7.97 -25.43 -7.42
N LEU A 301 -7.43 -24.28 -7.01
CA LEU A 301 -7.00 -24.06 -5.64
C LEU A 301 -8.15 -24.23 -4.64
N ALA A 302 -9.30 -23.59 -4.89
CA ALA A 302 -10.49 -23.70 -4.05
C ALA A 302 -11.00 -25.16 -3.98
N LYS A 303 -11.00 -25.88 -5.10
CA LYS A 303 -11.39 -27.30 -5.14
C LYS A 303 -10.49 -28.19 -4.28
N ARG A 304 -9.19 -27.89 -4.21
CA ARG A 304 -8.22 -28.62 -3.39
C ARG A 304 -8.28 -28.24 -1.92
N ALA A 305 -8.50 -26.97 -1.61
CA ALA A 305 -8.52 -26.45 -0.24
C ALA A 305 -9.85 -26.75 0.48
N ARG A 306 -10.98 -26.75 -0.24
CA ARG A 306 -12.32 -26.88 0.35
C ARG A 306 -12.53 -28.13 1.22
N PRO A 307 -12.12 -29.35 0.80
CA PRO A 307 -12.30 -30.54 1.65
C PRO A 307 -11.58 -30.43 3.00
N GLN A 308 -10.40 -29.78 3.02
CA GLN A 308 -9.66 -29.56 4.25
C GLN A 308 -10.36 -28.52 5.14
N GLY A 309 -10.83 -27.40 4.58
CA GLY A 309 -11.59 -26.40 5.34
C GLY A 309 -12.92 -26.92 5.91
N GLU A 310 -13.64 -27.76 5.16
CA GLU A 310 -14.86 -28.43 5.66
C GLU A 310 -14.55 -29.38 6.82
N LYS A 311 -13.42 -30.09 6.74
CA LYS A 311 -12.94 -30.97 7.82
C LYS A 311 -12.55 -30.18 9.07
N GLU A 312 -11.80 -29.10 8.91
CA GLU A 312 -11.37 -28.23 10.02
C GLU A 312 -12.59 -27.59 10.72
N LEU A 313 -13.57 -27.10 9.96
CA LEU A 313 -14.80 -26.55 10.54
C LEU A 313 -15.61 -27.63 11.29
N ALA A 314 -15.67 -28.85 10.78
CA ALA A 314 -16.32 -29.96 11.48
C ALA A 314 -15.59 -30.33 12.77
N GLN A 315 -14.26 -30.35 12.77
CA GLN A 315 -13.44 -30.57 13.96
C GLN A 315 -13.64 -29.47 14.99
N LEU A 316 -13.69 -28.20 14.55
CA LEU A 316 -13.93 -27.05 15.43
C LEU A 316 -15.31 -27.12 16.09
N ARG A 317 -16.37 -27.46 15.33
CA ARG A 317 -17.72 -27.67 15.87
C ARG A 317 -17.77 -28.80 16.90
N ALA A 318 -17.12 -29.93 16.60
CA ALA A 318 -17.05 -31.06 17.52
C ALA A 318 -16.33 -30.69 18.82
N PHE A 319 -15.22 -29.96 18.72
CA PHE A 319 -14.47 -29.45 19.86
C PHE A 319 -15.30 -28.47 20.71
N ALA A 320 -15.93 -27.46 20.09
CA ALA A 320 -16.75 -26.48 20.78
C ALA A 320 -17.94 -27.14 21.51
N LYS A 321 -18.56 -28.15 20.90
CA LYS A 321 -19.63 -28.94 21.53
C LYS A 321 -19.13 -29.77 22.71
N ALA A 322 -18.01 -30.47 22.55
CA ALA A 322 -17.48 -31.38 23.57
C ALA A 322 -16.96 -30.63 24.81
N GLU A 323 -16.22 -29.54 24.61
CA GLU A 323 -15.52 -28.83 25.68
C GLU A 323 -16.34 -27.67 26.26
N PHE A 324 -17.24 -27.06 25.47
CA PHE A 324 -17.97 -25.85 25.88
C PHE A 324 -19.50 -25.97 25.74
N GLY A 325 -20.01 -27.11 25.28
CA GLY A 325 -21.46 -27.32 25.10
C GLY A 325 -22.09 -26.45 24.03
N VAL A 326 -21.32 -25.93 23.07
CA VAL A 326 -21.82 -25.06 21.99
C VAL A 326 -22.20 -25.89 20.77
N ASP A 327 -23.49 -25.92 20.45
CA ASP A 327 -24.04 -26.70 19.34
C ASP A 327 -23.87 -26.04 17.96
N GLU A 328 -23.85 -24.70 17.91
CA GLU A 328 -23.75 -23.93 16.69
C GLU A 328 -22.72 -22.81 16.84
N LEU A 329 -21.84 -22.67 15.84
CA LEU A 329 -20.84 -21.61 15.78
C LEU A 329 -21.33 -20.50 14.86
N GLN A 330 -21.36 -19.28 15.38
CA GLN A 330 -21.58 -18.08 14.58
C GLN A 330 -20.25 -17.54 14.04
N PRO A 331 -20.25 -16.63 13.04
CA PRO A 331 -19.02 -16.06 12.51
C PRO A 331 -18.10 -15.42 13.56
N TRP A 332 -18.67 -14.81 14.60
CA TRP A 332 -17.93 -14.20 15.72
C TRP A 332 -17.38 -15.20 16.75
N ASP A 333 -17.66 -16.49 16.56
CA ASP A 333 -17.16 -17.57 17.42
C ASP A 333 -15.96 -18.30 16.82
N ILE A 334 -15.74 -18.18 15.50
CA ILE A 334 -14.73 -18.97 14.78
C ILE A 334 -13.33 -18.72 15.31
N ALA A 335 -12.88 -17.46 15.39
CA ALA A 335 -11.55 -17.12 15.88
C ALA A 335 -11.35 -17.55 17.33
N TYR A 336 -12.33 -17.26 18.20
CA TYR A 336 -12.31 -17.61 19.62
C TYR A 336 -12.14 -19.11 19.86
N TYR A 337 -13.01 -19.95 19.28
CA TYR A 337 -12.89 -21.40 19.48
C TYR A 337 -11.70 -22.01 18.74
N SER A 338 -11.25 -21.41 17.63
CA SER A 338 -10.04 -21.88 16.94
C SER A 338 -8.81 -21.70 17.84
N GLU A 339 -8.73 -20.58 18.57
CA GLU A 339 -7.67 -20.34 19.53
C GLU A 339 -7.77 -21.29 20.74
N LYS A 340 -8.97 -21.51 21.30
CA LYS A 340 -9.17 -22.51 22.36
C LYS A 340 -8.78 -23.93 21.89
N GLN A 341 -9.10 -24.29 20.64
CA GLN A 341 -8.73 -25.58 20.05
C GLN A 341 -7.22 -25.69 19.86
N LYS A 342 -6.57 -24.65 19.33
CA LYS A 342 -5.12 -24.58 19.18
C LYS A 342 -4.41 -24.80 20.51
N GLN A 343 -4.85 -24.11 21.55
CA GLN A 343 -4.34 -24.27 22.91
C GLN A 343 -4.56 -25.68 23.44
N HIS A 344 -5.74 -26.27 23.23
CA HIS A 344 -6.04 -27.63 23.66
C HIS A 344 -5.16 -28.68 22.96
N LEU A 345 -4.95 -28.55 21.64
CA LEU A 345 -4.21 -29.54 20.85
C LEU A 345 -2.69 -29.41 21.01
N TYR A 346 -2.17 -28.19 21.14
CA TYR A 346 -0.74 -27.92 21.02
C TYR A 346 -0.12 -27.28 22.26
N SER A 347 -0.92 -26.94 23.28
CA SER A 347 -0.47 -26.23 24.49
C SER A 347 0.29 -24.93 24.19
N ILE A 348 -0.08 -24.24 23.11
CA ILE A 348 0.56 -23.00 22.65
C ILE A 348 -0.49 -21.94 22.30
N SER A 349 -0.19 -20.68 22.58
CA SER A 349 -0.95 -19.52 22.11
C SER A 349 -0.03 -18.42 21.60
N ASP A 350 -0.56 -17.52 20.77
CA ASP A 350 0.24 -16.41 20.25
C ASP A 350 0.61 -15.43 21.37
N GLU A 351 -0.26 -15.28 22.38
CA GLU A 351 0.06 -14.46 23.55
C GLU A 351 1.18 -15.06 24.41
N GLN A 352 1.27 -16.40 24.51
CA GLN A 352 2.41 -17.05 25.18
C GLN A 352 3.72 -16.85 24.42
N LEU A 353 3.66 -16.74 23.09
CA LEU A 353 4.83 -16.51 22.25
C LEU A 353 5.23 -15.04 22.14
N ARG A 354 4.29 -14.11 22.35
CA ARG A 354 4.52 -12.66 22.22
C ARG A 354 5.78 -12.13 22.93
N PRO A 355 6.09 -12.55 24.18
CA PRO A 355 7.31 -12.11 24.86
C PRO A 355 8.62 -12.48 24.14
N TYR A 356 8.59 -13.45 23.22
CA TYR A 356 9.73 -13.88 22.42
C TYR A 356 9.92 -13.06 21.13
N PHE A 357 8.94 -12.22 20.78
CA PHE A 357 9.00 -11.33 19.61
C PHE A 357 8.93 -9.84 20.01
N PRO A 358 9.83 -9.34 20.89
CA PRO A 358 9.93 -7.90 21.07
C PRO A 358 10.42 -7.26 19.77
N GLU A 359 9.88 -6.08 19.43
CA GLU A 359 10.15 -5.40 18.16
C GLU A 359 11.63 -5.33 17.83
N ASN A 360 12.46 -4.90 18.79
CA ASN A 360 13.88 -4.73 18.57
C ASN A 360 14.56 -6.05 18.20
N LYS A 361 14.06 -7.20 18.66
CA LYS A 361 14.58 -8.52 18.27
C LYS A 361 14.02 -8.96 16.92
N ALA A 362 12.74 -8.73 16.64
CA ALA A 362 12.14 -9.03 15.35
C ALA A 362 12.83 -8.26 14.20
N VAL A 363 12.97 -6.94 14.36
CA VAL A 363 13.63 -6.06 13.37
C VAL A 363 15.11 -6.42 13.19
N ASN A 364 15.85 -6.66 14.28
CA ASN A 364 17.25 -7.07 14.16
C ASN A 364 17.39 -8.48 13.59
N GLY A 365 16.46 -9.39 13.87
CA GLY A 365 16.40 -10.72 13.28
C GLY A 365 16.21 -10.66 11.77
N LEU A 366 15.27 -9.84 11.30
CA LEU A 366 15.09 -9.51 9.89
C LEU A 366 16.41 -9.02 9.26
N PHE A 367 17.08 -8.03 9.86
CA PHE A 367 18.34 -7.52 9.32
C PHE A 367 19.46 -8.56 9.31
N GLU A 368 19.51 -9.46 10.29
CA GLU A 368 20.48 -10.56 10.31
C GLU A 368 20.20 -11.58 9.19
N VAL A 369 18.93 -11.91 8.94
CA VAL A 369 18.53 -12.76 7.79
C VAL A 369 18.96 -12.11 6.48
N VAL A 370 18.66 -10.83 6.30
CA VAL A 370 19.00 -10.04 5.09
C VAL A 370 20.51 -9.97 4.88
N LYS A 371 21.29 -9.79 5.96
CA LYS A 371 22.74 -9.82 5.91
C LYS A 371 23.28 -11.18 5.46
N ARG A 372 22.74 -12.28 6.00
CA ARG A 372 23.21 -13.63 5.66
C ARG A 372 22.87 -14.05 4.24
N ILE A 373 21.70 -13.66 3.75
CA ILE A 373 21.22 -14.06 2.42
C ILE A 373 21.80 -13.15 1.34
N TYR A 374 21.82 -11.84 1.57
CA TYR A 374 22.11 -10.84 0.53
C TYR A 374 23.40 -10.06 0.75
N GLY A 375 24.10 -10.26 1.87
CA GLY A 375 25.30 -9.47 2.21
C GLY A 375 24.97 -8.00 2.53
N ILE A 376 23.71 -7.69 2.85
CA ILE A 376 23.24 -6.32 3.08
C ILE A 376 23.16 -6.01 4.58
N THR A 377 23.78 -4.91 5.01
CA THR A 377 23.76 -4.41 6.39
C THR A 377 22.90 -3.15 6.49
N ALA A 378 21.90 -3.19 7.37
CA ALA A 378 21.09 -2.01 7.71
C ALA A 378 21.78 -1.16 8.80
N LYS A 379 21.82 0.16 8.61
CA LYS A 379 22.31 1.13 9.60
C LYS A 379 21.25 2.20 9.83
N GLU A 380 20.86 2.40 11.09
CA GLU A 380 19.87 3.41 11.46
C GLU A 380 20.47 4.82 11.43
N ARG A 381 19.72 5.78 10.88
CA ARG A 381 20.00 7.22 10.96
C ARG A 381 18.89 7.94 11.70
N LYS A 382 19.29 8.92 12.53
CA LYS A 382 18.39 9.68 13.40
C LYS A 382 18.29 11.16 13.02
N ASP A 383 19.11 11.59 12.07
CA ASP A 383 19.21 12.96 11.55
C ASP A 383 18.33 13.17 10.31
N VAL A 384 17.22 12.42 10.22
CA VAL A 384 16.28 12.44 9.09
C VAL A 384 14.96 13.05 9.52
N ASP A 385 14.41 13.94 8.70
CA ASP A 385 13.08 14.53 8.93
C ASP A 385 12.00 13.46 8.72
N VAL A 386 11.07 13.34 9.68
CA VAL A 386 10.04 12.29 9.72
C VAL A 386 8.68 12.89 10.12
N TRP A 387 7.60 12.25 9.71
CA TRP A 387 6.22 12.73 9.96
C TRP A 387 5.70 12.41 11.37
N HIS A 388 6.28 11.42 12.04
CA HIS A 388 5.88 10.92 13.35
C HIS A 388 7.11 10.46 14.16
N PRO A 389 7.18 10.68 15.49
CA PRO A 389 8.34 10.35 16.31
C PRO A 389 8.70 8.86 16.37
N ASP A 390 7.74 7.98 16.11
CA ASP A 390 7.95 6.53 16.07
C ASP A 390 8.58 6.03 14.75
N VAL A 391 8.71 6.91 13.76
CA VAL A 391 9.28 6.54 12.46
C VAL A 391 10.79 6.46 12.57
N ARG A 392 11.35 5.36 12.08
CA ARG A 392 12.80 5.12 12.04
C ARG A 392 13.26 5.15 10.59
N PHE A 393 14.51 5.54 10.36
CA PHE A 393 15.10 5.56 9.03
C PHE A 393 16.38 4.73 9.00
N PHE A 394 16.55 3.96 7.94
CA PHE A 394 17.69 3.08 7.77
C PHE A 394 18.29 3.18 6.37
N GLU A 395 19.60 3.03 6.30
CA GLU A 395 20.37 2.89 5.07
C GLU A 395 20.85 1.45 4.93
N LEU A 396 20.81 0.91 3.71
CA LEU A 396 21.25 -0.44 3.36
C LEU A 396 22.59 -0.39 2.64
N TYR A 397 23.60 -1.03 3.21
CA TYR A 397 24.95 -1.11 2.65
C TYR A 397 25.29 -2.53 2.22
N ASP A 398 25.97 -2.69 1.09
CA ASP A 398 26.52 -3.99 0.68
C ASP A 398 27.86 -4.31 1.37
N GLU A 399 28.44 -5.46 1.02
CA GLU A 399 29.71 -5.95 1.57
C GLU A 399 30.91 -5.04 1.26
N ASN A 400 30.81 -4.20 0.22
CA ASN A 400 31.82 -3.20 -0.12
C ASN A 400 31.56 -1.85 0.58
N ASN A 401 30.57 -1.80 1.47
CA ASN A 401 30.10 -0.59 2.14
C ASN A 401 29.56 0.47 1.15
N GLU A 402 29.03 0.03 -0.01
CA GLU A 402 28.30 0.89 -0.94
C GLU A 402 26.83 1.02 -0.48
N LEU A 403 26.29 2.24 -0.45
CA LEU A 403 24.88 2.48 -0.21
C LEU A 403 24.05 1.91 -1.39
N ARG A 404 23.15 0.97 -1.08
CA ARG A 404 22.25 0.35 -2.07
C ARG A 404 20.90 1.05 -2.14
N GLY A 405 20.34 1.42 -0.99
CA GLY A 405 19.08 2.13 -0.87
C GLY A 405 18.77 2.43 0.60
N SER A 406 17.63 3.06 0.86
CA SER A 406 17.22 3.45 2.22
C SER A 406 15.73 3.28 2.42
N PHE A 407 15.27 3.27 3.67
CA PHE A 407 13.83 3.21 3.95
C PHE A 407 13.43 3.87 5.26
N TYR A 408 12.19 4.33 5.27
CA TYR A 408 11.45 4.70 6.47
C TYR A 408 10.66 3.49 6.99
N LEU A 409 10.62 3.30 8.30
CA LEU A 409 9.91 2.22 8.97
C LEU A 409 8.89 2.80 9.96
N ASP A 410 7.61 2.55 9.70
CA ASP A 410 6.48 3.06 10.48
C ASP A 410 5.54 1.91 10.92
N LEU A 411 5.80 1.34 12.10
CA LEU A 411 5.25 0.04 12.50
C LEU A 411 3.87 0.08 13.14
N TYR A 412 3.51 1.16 13.85
CA TYR A 412 2.40 1.10 14.79
C TYR A 412 1.08 1.64 14.24
N ALA A 413 -0.02 1.05 14.69
CA ALA A 413 -1.36 1.57 14.45
C ALA A 413 -1.62 2.86 15.25
N ARG A 414 -2.35 3.80 14.64
CA ARG A 414 -2.76 5.06 15.25
C ARG A 414 -3.92 5.68 14.47
N GLU A 415 -4.64 6.61 15.11
CA GLU A 415 -5.65 7.42 14.41
C GLU A 415 -5.05 8.16 13.22
N ASN A 416 -5.87 8.38 12.19
CA ASN A 416 -5.49 9.04 10.94
C ASN A 416 -4.41 8.33 10.11
N LYS A 417 -4.09 7.07 10.42
CA LYS A 417 -3.26 6.20 9.59
C LYS A 417 -4.15 5.12 8.97
N ARG A 418 -3.98 4.90 7.67
CA ARG A 418 -4.67 3.81 6.94
C ARG A 418 -4.31 2.46 7.55
N GLY A 419 -5.29 1.58 7.69
CA GLY A 419 -5.08 0.21 8.16
C GLY A 419 -4.31 -0.68 7.17
N GLY A 420 -3.92 -1.87 7.63
CA GLY A 420 -3.16 -2.86 6.85
C GLY A 420 -1.64 -2.75 7.00
N ALA A 421 -0.91 -3.34 6.08
CA ALA A 421 0.53 -3.13 5.92
C ALA A 421 0.81 -2.90 4.43
N TRP A 422 1.83 -2.12 4.12
CA TRP A 422 2.25 -1.87 2.74
C TRP A 422 3.67 -1.31 2.67
N MET A 423 4.28 -1.54 1.52
CA MET A 423 5.45 -0.84 1.04
C MET A 423 5.06 0.14 -0.07
N ASP A 424 5.72 1.29 -0.11
CA ASP A 424 5.52 2.31 -1.14
C ASP A 424 6.86 2.97 -1.50
N ASP A 425 6.99 3.53 -2.70
CA ASP A 425 8.21 4.18 -3.14
C ASP A 425 8.26 5.68 -2.77
N CYS A 426 9.34 6.08 -2.10
CA CYS A 426 9.65 7.48 -1.82
C CYS A 426 10.47 8.11 -2.95
N VAL A 427 11.48 7.37 -3.41
CA VAL A 427 12.40 7.76 -4.49
C VAL A 427 12.73 6.52 -5.30
N GLY A 428 12.64 6.60 -6.64
CA GLY A 428 13.08 5.54 -7.55
C GLY A 428 14.57 5.62 -7.88
N GLN A 429 15.21 4.48 -8.16
CA GLN A 429 16.58 4.46 -8.65
C GLN A 429 16.65 4.89 -10.11
N MET A 430 17.52 5.86 -10.40
CA MET A 430 17.70 6.39 -11.75
C MET A 430 19.13 6.89 -11.97
N ARG A 431 19.72 6.56 -13.13
CA ARG A 431 20.90 7.25 -13.67
C ARG A 431 20.46 8.58 -14.26
N LYS A 432 20.97 9.70 -13.73
CA LYS A 432 20.70 11.04 -14.26
C LYS A 432 21.59 11.33 -15.47
N ALA A 433 21.21 12.34 -16.26
CA ALA A 433 21.92 12.78 -17.45
C ALA A 433 23.34 13.28 -17.13
N ASP A 434 23.58 13.78 -15.92
CA ASP A 434 24.90 14.18 -15.43
C ASP A 434 25.80 12.98 -15.02
N GLY A 435 25.28 11.76 -15.12
CA GLY A 435 25.97 10.52 -14.77
C GLY A 435 25.83 10.11 -13.29
N SER A 436 25.23 10.93 -12.43
CA SER A 436 25.00 10.59 -11.02
C SER A 436 23.93 9.49 -10.87
N LEU A 437 24.07 8.65 -9.83
CA LEU A 437 23.06 7.63 -9.49
C LEU A 437 22.18 8.16 -8.38
N GLN A 438 20.90 8.37 -8.66
CA GLN A 438 19.89 8.51 -7.63
C GLN A 438 19.61 7.15 -7.00
N LYS A 439 19.76 7.04 -5.67
CA LYS A 439 19.50 5.81 -4.93
C LYS A 439 18.02 5.71 -4.51
N PRO A 440 17.46 4.50 -4.46
CA PRO A 440 16.06 4.29 -4.12
C PRO A 440 15.80 4.49 -2.63
N VAL A 441 14.62 5.01 -2.31
CA VAL A 441 14.10 5.15 -0.94
C VAL A 441 12.71 4.55 -0.86
N ALA A 442 12.43 3.74 0.16
CA ALA A 442 11.13 3.10 0.41
C ALA A 442 10.43 3.66 1.66
N TYR A 443 9.12 3.58 1.68
CA TYR A 443 8.29 3.60 2.88
C TYR A 443 7.88 2.17 3.22
N LEU A 444 8.08 1.73 4.46
CA LEU A 444 7.54 0.47 4.98
C LEU A 444 6.60 0.80 6.13
N THR A 445 5.34 0.46 5.97
CA THR A 445 4.27 0.82 6.91
C THR A 445 3.52 -0.43 7.36
N CYS A 446 3.38 -0.59 8.67
CA CYS A 446 2.56 -1.63 9.29
C CYS A 446 1.57 -1.01 10.29
N ASN A 447 0.70 -1.81 10.88
CA ASN A 447 -0.27 -1.38 11.90
C ASN A 447 -0.25 -2.32 13.12
N PHE A 448 0.93 -2.48 13.71
CA PHE A 448 1.16 -3.33 14.88
C PHE A 448 0.79 -2.64 16.18
N ASN A 449 0.79 -3.42 17.26
CA ASN A 449 0.64 -2.92 18.62
C ASN A 449 1.77 -1.96 18.99
N ARG A 450 1.39 -0.78 19.53
CA ARG A 450 2.35 0.21 20.03
C ARG A 450 2.92 -0.18 21.40
N PRO A 451 4.09 0.35 21.79
CA PRO A 451 4.57 0.29 23.17
C PRO A 451 3.55 0.87 24.15
N VAL A 452 3.37 0.23 25.31
CA VAL A 452 2.44 0.69 26.36
C VAL A 452 3.14 0.68 27.72
N ASN A 453 2.94 1.73 28.52
CA ASN A 453 3.47 1.86 29.89
C ASN A 453 4.99 1.63 30.01
N GLY A 454 5.76 2.10 29.03
CA GLY A 454 7.22 1.95 28.99
C GLY A 454 7.72 0.53 28.68
N LYS A 455 6.82 -0.44 28.43
CA LYS A 455 7.18 -1.76 27.90
C LYS A 455 7.38 -1.66 26.38
N PRO A 456 8.34 -2.39 25.79
CA PRO A 456 8.54 -2.41 24.33
C PRO A 456 7.31 -3.00 23.63
N ALA A 457 7.14 -2.68 22.35
CA ALA A 457 6.16 -3.37 21.52
C ALA A 457 6.52 -4.85 21.41
N LEU A 458 5.52 -5.71 21.60
CA LEU A 458 5.64 -7.16 21.46
C LEU A 458 4.74 -7.62 20.31
N PHE A 459 5.32 -8.35 19.38
CA PHE A 459 4.64 -8.80 18.18
C PHE A 459 4.10 -10.22 18.35
N THR A 460 3.01 -10.50 17.65
CA THR A 460 2.59 -11.85 17.32
C THR A 460 3.46 -12.41 16.20
N HIS A 461 3.42 -13.73 15.99
CA HIS A 461 4.11 -14.35 14.87
C HIS A 461 3.64 -13.79 13.51
N ASP A 462 2.33 -13.56 13.36
CA ASP A 462 1.76 -12.98 12.13
C ASP A 462 2.23 -11.53 11.89
N GLU A 463 2.41 -10.72 12.95
CA GLU A 463 3.03 -9.39 12.83
C GLU A 463 4.51 -9.50 12.37
N VAL A 464 5.25 -10.54 12.79
CA VAL A 464 6.61 -10.81 12.29
C VAL A 464 6.58 -11.23 10.82
N ILE A 465 5.69 -12.12 10.41
CA ILE A 465 5.49 -12.50 9.00
C ILE A 465 5.18 -11.25 8.16
N THR A 466 4.25 -10.41 8.62
CA THR A 466 3.88 -9.17 7.94
C THR A 466 5.09 -8.23 7.78
N LEU A 467 5.93 -8.11 8.81
CA LEU A 467 7.15 -7.31 8.73
C LEU A 467 8.12 -7.84 7.65
N PHE A 468 8.29 -9.16 7.56
CA PHE A 468 9.13 -9.79 6.54
C PHE A 468 8.54 -9.64 5.14
N HIS A 469 7.22 -9.76 5.00
CA HIS A 469 6.48 -9.54 3.76
C HIS A 469 6.76 -8.14 3.20
N GLU A 470 6.50 -7.08 3.99
CA GLU A 470 6.73 -5.70 3.55
C GLU A 470 8.21 -5.43 3.27
N PHE A 471 9.10 -6.05 4.04
CA PHE A 471 10.53 -5.93 3.78
C PHE A 471 10.97 -6.62 2.49
N GLY A 472 10.29 -7.67 2.05
CA GLY A 472 10.52 -8.29 0.74
C GLY A 472 10.19 -7.35 -0.42
N HIS A 473 9.07 -6.60 -0.35
CA HIS A 473 8.81 -5.51 -1.30
C HIS A 473 9.89 -4.42 -1.22
N GLY A 474 10.26 -4.02 0.01
CA GLY A 474 11.31 -3.05 0.26
C GLY A 474 12.64 -3.45 -0.38
N LEU A 475 13.05 -4.71 -0.25
CA LEU A 475 14.26 -5.26 -0.87
C LEU A 475 14.17 -5.23 -2.40
N HIS A 476 13.02 -5.60 -2.98
CA HIS A 476 12.82 -5.57 -4.43
C HIS A 476 13.05 -4.16 -5.01
N HIS A 477 12.55 -3.14 -4.31
CA HIS A 477 12.80 -1.74 -4.67
C HIS A 477 14.24 -1.31 -4.41
N MET A 478 14.75 -1.52 -3.19
CA MET A 478 16.00 -0.93 -2.72
C MET A 478 17.25 -1.61 -3.28
N LEU A 479 17.19 -2.89 -3.64
CA LEU A 479 18.34 -3.64 -4.15
C LEU A 479 18.39 -3.71 -5.68
N THR A 480 17.50 -3.01 -6.38
CA THR A 480 17.50 -2.92 -7.84
C THR A 480 18.88 -2.52 -8.37
N ARG A 481 19.27 -3.13 -9.49
CA ARG A 481 20.45 -2.73 -10.28
C ARG A 481 20.06 -2.05 -11.60
N ILE A 482 18.76 -1.88 -11.81
CA ILE A 482 18.23 -1.19 -12.98
C ILE A 482 18.28 0.31 -12.70
N GLU A 483 18.83 1.07 -13.64
CA GLU A 483 19.04 2.52 -13.49
C GLU A 483 18.10 3.34 -14.39
N THR A 484 17.16 2.66 -15.06
CA THR A 484 16.13 3.27 -15.90
C THR A 484 14.85 3.43 -15.09
N ALA A 485 14.47 4.66 -14.75
CA ALA A 485 13.39 4.96 -13.81
C ALA A 485 12.09 4.17 -14.08
N GLY A 486 11.58 4.21 -15.32
CA GLY A 486 10.31 3.56 -15.69
C GLY A 486 10.27 2.03 -15.56
N VAL A 487 11.41 1.37 -15.27
CA VAL A 487 11.49 -0.08 -15.07
C VAL A 487 12.41 -0.47 -13.91
N SER A 488 12.70 0.47 -13.01
CA SER A 488 13.56 0.25 -11.86
C SER A 488 12.76 -0.17 -10.62
N GLY A 489 13.36 -1.01 -9.76
CA GLY A 489 12.69 -1.49 -8.56
C GLY A 489 11.44 -2.26 -8.95
N ILE A 490 10.29 -1.81 -8.44
CA ILE A 490 8.99 -2.42 -8.69
C ILE A 490 8.26 -1.84 -9.92
N SER A 491 8.68 -0.70 -10.48
CA SER A 491 7.93 0.03 -11.53
C SER A 491 7.79 -0.75 -12.85
N GLY A 492 8.74 -1.63 -13.17
CA GLY A 492 8.74 -2.43 -14.40
C GLY A 492 8.13 -3.82 -14.27
N VAL A 493 7.61 -4.17 -13.09
CA VAL A 493 7.24 -5.53 -12.72
C VAL A 493 5.73 -5.75 -12.92
N PRO A 494 5.32 -6.84 -13.59
CA PRO A 494 3.91 -7.21 -13.66
C PRO A 494 3.27 -7.33 -12.27
N TRP A 495 2.06 -6.82 -12.11
CA TRP A 495 1.40 -6.75 -10.79
C TRP A 495 1.17 -8.13 -10.14
N ASP A 496 0.98 -9.18 -10.94
CA ASP A 496 0.84 -10.56 -10.48
C ASP A 496 2.17 -11.26 -10.16
N ALA A 497 3.31 -10.55 -10.28
CA ALA A 497 4.63 -11.00 -9.85
C ALA A 497 5.22 -10.18 -8.69
N VAL A 498 4.63 -9.01 -8.37
CA VAL A 498 5.18 -8.09 -7.36
C VAL A 498 5.18 -8.71 -5.96
N GLU A 499 4.27 -9.65 -5.71
CA GLU A 499 4.12 -10.38 -4.45
C GLU A 499 5.15 -11.51 -4.26
N LEU A 500 5.93 -11.85 -5.30
CA LEU A 500 6.89 -12.94 -5.19
C LEU A 500 7.97 -12.65 -4.13
N PRO A 501 8.65 -11.47 -4.11
CA PRO A 501 9.71 -11.22 -3.13
C PRO A 501 9.18 -11.00 -1.72
N SER A 502 7.98 -10.45 -1.57
CA SER A 502 7.33 -10.27 -0.26
C SER A 502 7.00 -11.63 0.36
N GLN A 503 6.24 -12.46 -0.35
CA GLN A 503 5.88 -13.82 0.12
C GLN A 503 7.10 -14.74 0.27
N PHE A 504 8.15 -14.55 -0.56
CA PHE A 504 9.38 -15.31 -0.39
C PHE A 504 10.04 -15.03 0.96
N MET A 505 10.08 -13.79 1.41
CA MET A 505 10.70 -13.41 2.68
C MET A 505 9.97 -14.00 3.90
N GLU A 506 8.66 -14.22 3.82
CA GLU A 506 7.86 -14.84 4.89
C GLU A 506 8.36 -16.24 5.29
N ASN A 507 8.99 -16.98 4.36
CA ASN A 507 9.47 -18.35 4.61
C ASN A 507 10.65 -18.44 5.61
N TRP A 508 11.24 -17.30 5.98
CA TRP A 508 12.33 -17.22 6.94
C TRP A 508 11.88 -16.95 8.38
N CYS A 509 10.57 -16.77 8.60
CA CYS A 509 9.97 -16.52 9.92
C CYS A 509 9.93 -17.77 10.81
#